data_AF-A0A9E4PGL1-F1
#
_entry.id   AF-A0A9E4PGL1-F1
#
_cell.length_a   1.000
_cell.length_b   1.000
_cell.length_c   1.000
_cell.angle_alpha   90.00
_cell.angle_beta   90.00
_cell.angle_gamma   90.00
#
_symmetry.space_group_name_H-M   'P 1'
#
loop_
_entity.id
_entity.type
_entity.pdbx_description
1 polymer ?
#
loop_
_entity_poly.entity_id
_entity_poly.type
_entity_poly.pdbx_seq_one_letter_code
_entity_poly.pdbx_strand_id
1 'polypeptide(L)'
;SKGRPAVARVRITGRGPLYRTLTRPGFMPDLVQRLRETEGRDQPFVWIERIEMEARPEIDIEERRAGQDFVADFLQVVEGYRGDTDRLESLRPHLDPLIQSQRAGRLIEEPSVADLAAYLEQAQDICLDYLTDEGGA
;
A
#
# COMPACT_ATOMS: atom_id res chain seq x y z
N SER A 1 20.13 15.39 2.99
CA SER A 1 19.75 16.42 3.98
C SER A 1 20.88 17.43 4.09
N LYS A 2 20.62 18.71 4.42
CA LYS A 2 21.64 19.78 4.50
C LYS A 2 22.48 19.71 5.80
N GLY A 3 22.96 18.54 6.21
CA GLY A 3 23.83 18.41 7.39
C GLY A 3 23.17 18.79 8.73
N ARG A 4 21.83 18.68 8.85
CA ARG A 4 21.09 19.07 10.07
C ARG A 4 20.56 17.86 10.81
N PRO A 5 20.63 17.83 12.15
CA PRO A 5 19.97 16.80 12.94
C PRO A 5 18.47 16.75 12.69
N ALA A 6 17.89 15.56 12.79
CA ALA A 6 16.45 15.35 12.60
C ALA A 6 15.87 14.39 13.65
N VAL A 7 14.59 14.59 13.95
CA VAL A 7 13.76 13.62 14.66
C VAL A 7 12.77 13.06 13.65
N ALA A 8 12.73 11.74 13.50
CA ALA A 8 11.92 11.07 12.49
C ALA A 8 10.84 10.20 13.14
N ARG A 9 9.64 10.26 12.57
CA ARG A 9 8.60 9.24 12.72
C ARG A 9 8.53 8.48 11.42
N VAL A 10 8.51 7.16 11.52
CA VAL A 10 8.46 6.29 10.35
C VAL A 10 7.15 5.54 10.37
N ARG A 11 6.42 5.58 9.25
CA ARG A 11 5.28 4.70 9.01
C ARG A 11 5.69 3.66 8.00
N ILE A 12 5.44 2.40 8.32
CA ILE A 12 5.59 1.31 7.37
C ILE A 12 4.19 0.92 6.93
N THR A 13 3.89 1.12 5.65
CA THR A 13 2.59 0.88 5.02
C THR A 13 2.73 -0.17 3.90
N GLY A 14 1.60 -0.57 3.32
CA GLY A 14 1.54 -1.57 2.24
C GLY A 14 1.29 -2.99 2.75
N ARG A 15 1.55 -3.97 1.89
CA ARG A 15 1.38 -5.41 2.18
C ARG A 15 2.66 -6.14 1.86
N GLY A 16 2.99 -7.15 2.64
CA GLY A 16 4.11 -8.02 2.29
C GLY A 16 4.65 -8.86 3.43
N PRO A 17 5.63 -9.73 3.13
CA PRO A 17 6.17 -10.71 4.08
C PRO A 17 6.82 -10.04 5.29
N LEU A 18 7.23 -8.78 5.14
CA LEU A 18 7.83 -7.98 6.21
C LEU A 18 6.88 -7.79 7.40
N TYR A 19 5.56 -7.78 7.18
CA TYR A 19 4.56 -7.73 8.25
C TYR A 19 4.81 -8.81 9.30
N ARG A 20 4.97 -10.07 8.88
CA ARG A 20 5.19 -11.21 9.80
C ARG A 20 6.47 -11.13 10.59
N THR A 21 7.45 -10.37 10.13
CA THR A 21 8.73 -10.17 10.84
C THR A 21 8.62 -9.01 11.81
N LEU A 22 8.03 -7.90 11.35
CA LEU A 22 7.89 -6.66 12.12
C LEU A 22 6.84 -6.77 13.25
N THR A 23 5.83 -7.63 13.11
CA THR A 23 4.83 -7.87 14.16
C THR A 23 5.25 -8.91 15.19
N ARG A 24 6.42 -9.56 15.05
CA ARG A 24 6.91 -10.50 16.05
C ARG A 24 7.11 -9.78 17.39
N PRO A 25 6.65 -10.36 18.51
CA PRO A 25 6.86 -9.76 19.83
C PRO A 25 8.34 -9.39 20.05
N GLY A 26 8.59 -8.17 20.49
CA GLY A 26 9.94 -7.65 20.76
C GLY A 26 10.70 -7.12 19.54
N PHE A 27 10.35 -7.51 18.31
CA PHE A 27 11.12 -7.11 17.13
C PHE A 27 11.11 -5.60 16.89
N MET A 28 9.93 -4.96 16.94
CA MET A 28 9.82 -3.51 16.68
C MET A 28 10.53 -2.66 17.75
N PRO A 29 10.37 -2.92 19.07
CA PRO A 29 11.20 -2.27 20.09
C PRO A 29 12.70 -2.42 19.84
N ASP A 30 13.17 -3.63 19.53
CA ASP A 30 14.59 -3.90 19.28
C ASP A 30 15.12 -3.18 18.03
N LEU A 31 14.29 -3.07 16.98
CA LEU A 31 14.62 -2.34 15.77
C LEU A 31 14.74 -0.84 16.05
N VAL A 32 13.78 -0.26 16.77
CA VAL A 32 13.83 1.17 17.17
C VAL A 32 15.07 1.46 18.00
N GLN A 33 15.40 0.58 18.95
CA GLN A 33 16.59 0.73 19.77
C GLN A 33 17.86 0.69 18.92
N ARG A 34 18.00 -0.30 18.04
CA ARG A 34 19.16 -0.41 17.15
C ARG A 34 19.34 0.81 16.27
N LEU A 35 18.27 1.33 15.67
CA LEU A 35 18.32 2.53 14.84
C LEU A 35 18.74 3.77 15.62
N ARG A 36 18.29 3.92 16.87
CA ARG A 36 18.74 5.02 17.75
C ARG A 36 20.22 4.89 18.10
N GLU A 37 20.70 3.67 18.31
CA GLU A 37 22.10 3.41 18.64
C GLU A 37 23.05 3.66 17.47
N THR A 38 22.62 3.39 16.24
CA THR A 38 23.42 3.62 15.02
C THR A 38 23.28 5.06 14.52
N GLU A 39 22.07 5.50 14.19
CA GLU A 39 21.81 6.80 13.54
C GLU A 39 21.89 7.99 14.51
N GLY A 40 21.79 7.71 15.81
CA GLY A 40 21.91 8.72 16.87
C GLY A 40 23.36 9.12 17.18
N ARG A 41 24.35 8.32 16.76
CA ARG A 41 25.78 8.57 17.02
C ARG A 41 26.45 9.38 15.92
N ASP A 42 25.99 9.25 14.69
CA ASP A 42 26.57 9.95 13.54
C ASP A 42 26.11 11.41 13.48
N GLN A 43 26.94 12.29 12.89
CA GLN A 43 26.59 13.69 12.69
C GLN A 43 26.40 14.01 11.20
N PRO A 44 25.26 14.64 10.83
CA PRO A 44 24.12 14.99 11.70
C PRO A 44 23.29 13.77 12.13
N PHE A 45 22.84 13.76 13.39
CA PHE A 45 22.11 12.60 13.92
C PHE A 45 20.68 12.53 13.38
N VAL A 46 20.16 11.31 13.27
CA VAL A 46 18.74 11.05 13.04
C VAL A 46 18.19 10.26 14.21
N TRP A 47 17.33 10.90 15.01
CA TRP A 47 16.68 10.25 16.14
C TRP A 47 15.33 9.68 15.72
N ILE A 48 15.18 8.36 15.79
CA ILE A 48 13.89 7.70 15.53
C ILE A 48 12.99 7.83 16.76
N GLU A 49 11.95 8.66 16.69
CA GLU A 49 10.97 8.79 17.77
C GLU A 49 10.14 7.52 17.91
N ARG A 50 9.55 7.05 16.81
CA ARG A 50 8.71 5.85 16.76
C ARG A 50 8.65 5.32 15.33
N ILE A 51 8.45 4.01 15.24
CA ILE A 51 8.00 3.32 14.03
C ILE A 51 6.56 2.87 14.26
N GLU A 52 5.65 3.29 13.38
CA GLU A 52 4.25 2.90 13.36
C GLU A 52 4.06 1.81 12.29
N MET A 53 3.50 0.68 12.72
CA MET A 53 3.26 -0.47 11.86
C MET A 53 1.82 -0.43 11.34
N GLU A 54 1.65 0.03 10.10
CA GLU A 54 0.34 0.10 9.42
C GLU A 54 0.25 -0.85 8.21
N ALA A 55 1.34 -1.55 7.87
CA ALA A 55 1.31 -2.59 6.86
C ALA A 55 0.41 -3.75 7.29
N ARG A 56 -0.08 -4.48 6.30
CA ARG A 56 -1.03 -5.60 6.45
C ARG A 56 -0.35 -6.92 6.09
N PRO A 57 -0.82 -8.06 6.62
CA PRO A 57 -0.29 -9.36 6.22
C PRO A 57 -0.43 -9.56 4.71
N GLU A 58 0.49 -10.35 4.17
CA GLU A 58 0.40 -10.85 2.80
C GLU A 58 -0.86 -11.71 2.64
N ILE A 59 -1.64 -11.42 1.60
CA ILE A 59 -2.79 -12.23 1.19
C ILE A 59 -2.30 -13.16 0.08
N ASP A 60 -2.51 -14.46 0.25
CA ASP A 60 -2.33 -15.41 -0.84
C ASP A 60 -3.51 -15.27 -1.82
N ILE A 61 -3.29 -14.46 -2.86
CA ILE A 61 -4.31 -14.14 -3.86
C ILE A 61 -4.74 -15.39 -4.64
N GLU A 62 -3.83 -16.34 -4.86
CA GLU A 62 -4.15 -17.57 -5.60
C GLU A 62 -4.99 -18.52 -4.75
N GLU A 63 -4.66 -18.67 -3.46
CA GLU A 63 -5.51 -19.42 -2.53
C GLU A 63 -6.92 -18.80 -2.42
N ARG A 64 -6.99 -17.46 -2.28
CA ARG A 64 -8.28 -16.75 -2.18
C ARG A 64 -9.11 -16.85 -3.45
N ARG A 65 -8.47 -16.83 -4.62
CA ARG A 65 -9.13 -17.00 -5.93
C ARG A 65 -9.68 -18.41 -6.11
N ALA A 66 -9.04 -19.43 -5.54
CA ALA A 66 -9.53 -20.82 -5.59
C ALA A 66 -10.75 -21.07 -4.69
N GLY A 67 -11.16 -20.08 -3.89
CA GLY A 67 -12.39 -20.12 -3.10
C GLY A 67 -13.67 -20.17 -3.94
N GLN A 68 -14.80 -20.27 -3.24
CA GLN A 68 -16.15 -20.19 -3.83
C GLN A 68 -16.96 -19.08 -3.15
N ASP A 69 -16.27 -18.11 -2.55
CA ASP A 69 -16.87 -16.98 -1.84
C ASP A 69 -16.86 -15.73 -2.71
N PHE A 70 -17.50 -14.67 -2.22
CA PHE A 70 -17.57 -13.37 -2.91
C PHE A 70 -16.18 -12.77 -3.19
N VAL A 71 -15.17 -13.09 -2.37
CA VAL A 71 -13.80 -12.63 -2.56
C VAL A 71 -13.16 -13.30 -3.79
N ALA A 72 -13.41 -14.60 -3.98
CA ALA A 72 -12.96 -15.32 -5.17
C ALA A 72 -13.58 -14.74 -6.45
N ASP A 73 -14.89 -14.48 -6.46
CA ASP A 73 -15.59 -13.86 -7.58
C ASP A 73 -15.02 -12.47 -7.90
N PHE A 74 -14.79 -11.65 -6.87
CA PHE A 74 -14.16 -10.33 -7.00
C PHE A 74 -12.77 -10.42 -7.64
N LEU A 75 -11.91 -11.33 -7.15
CA LEU A 75 -10.57 -11.53 -7.68
C LEU A 75 -10.58 -12.00 -9.14
N GLN A 76 -11.58 -12.77 -9.54
CA GLN A 76 -11.76 -13.20 -10.93
C GLN A 76 -12.17 -12.04 -11.84
N VAL A 77 -13.03 -11.13 -11.36
CA VAL A 77 -13.38 -9.90 -12.08
C VAL A 77 -12.13 -9.05 -12.31
N VAL A 78 -11.33 -8.80 -11.26
CA VAL A 78 -10.10 -7.99 -11.36
C VAL A 78 -9.09 -8.64 -12.31
N GLU A 79 -8.92 -9.96 -12.27
CA GLU A 79 -8.04 -10.67 -13.21
C GLU A 79 -8.47 -10.45 -14.66
N GLY A 80 -9.77 -10.38 -14.92
CA GLY A 80 -10.31 -10.14 -16.26
C GLY A 80 -9.86 -8.81 -16.89
N TYR A 81 -9.33 -7.86 -16.12
CA TYR A 81 -8.75 -6.63 -16.63
C TYR A 81 -7.23 -6.73 -16.87
N ARG A 82 -6.55 -7.74 -16.31
CA ARG A 82 -5.09 -7.88 -16.46
C ARG A 82 -4.75 -8.28 -17.90
N GLY A 83 -3.89 -7.50 -18.53
CA GLY A 83 -3.44 -7.74 -19.90
C GLY A 83 -4.47 -7.39 -21.00
N ASP A 84 -5.64 -6.88 -20.64
CA ASP A 84 -6.66 -6.40 -21.57
C ASP A 84 -6.69 -4.87 -21.56
N THR A 85 -6.01 -4.27 -22.55
CA THR A 85 -5.90 -2.81 -22.68
C THR A 85 -7.26 -2.14 -22.83
N ASP A 86 -8.18 -2.73 -23.57
CA ASP A 86 -9.51 -2.12 -23.83
C ASP A 86 -10.33 -2.10 -22.54
N ARG A 87 -10.25 -3.17 -21.74
CA ARG A 87 -10.87 -3.20 -20.41
C ARG A 87 -10.22 -2.23 -19.44
N LEU A 88 -8.90 -2.09 -19.44
CA LEU A 88 -8.23 -1.09 -18.61
C LEU A 88 -8.64 0.33 -19.00
N GLU A 89 -8.70 0.64 -20.29
CA GLU A 89 -9.17 1.93 -20.79
C GLU A 89 -10.63 2.20 -20.43
N SER A 90 -11.46 1.15 -20.30
CA SER A 90 -12.83 1.31 -19.80
C SER A 90 -12.92 1.84 -18.36
N LEU A 91 -11.81 1.81 -17.60
CA LEU A 91 -11.74 2.39 -16.25
C LEU A 91 -11.60 3.92 -16.28
N ARG A 92 -11.07 4.49 -17.36
CA ARG A 92 -10.73 5.92 -17.46
C ARG A 92 -11.93 6.86 -17.20
N PRO A 93 -13.14 6.62 -17.75
CA PRO A 93 -14.29 7.48 -17.50
C PRO A 93 -14.69 7.59 -16.02
N HIS A 94 -14.35 6.59 -15.20
CA HIS A 94 -14.61 6.64 -13.76
C HIS A 94 -13.71 7.63 -13.02
N LEU A 95 -12.60 8.05 -13.64
CA LEU A 95 -11.67 9.05 -13.12
C LEU A 95 -12.02 10.48 -13.57
N ASP A 96 -12.95 10.64 -14.52
CA ASP A 96 -13.36 11.95 -15.05
C ASP A 96 -13.73 12.97 -13.97
N PRO A 97 -14.46 12.62 -12.89
CA PRO A 97 -14.78 13.60 -11.84
C PRO A 97 -13.55 14.20 -11.15
N LEU A 98 -12.44 13.44 -11.07
CA LEU A 98 -11.17 13.87 -10.49
C LEU A 98 -10.35 14.67 -11.51
N ILE A 99 -10.24 14.17 -12.74
CA ILE A 99 -9.41 14.76 -13.80
C ILE A 99 -10.03 16.06 -14.34
N GLN A 100 -11.35 16.12 -14.48
CA GLN A 100 -12.07 17.29 -15.00
C GLN A 100 -12.36 18.35 -13.92
N SER A 101 -11.97 18.08 -12.67
CA SER A 101 -12.09 19.05 -11.56
C SER A 101 -11.22 20.28 -11.82
N GLN A 102 -11.81 21.48 -11.75
CA GLN A 102 -11.07 22.74 -11.97
C GLN A 102 -9.85 22.93 -11.06
N ARG A 103 -9.89 22.36 -9.84
CA ARG A 103 -8.82 22.50 -8.85
C ARG A 103 -7.79 21.38 -8.95
N ALA A 104 -8.25 20.13 -9.08
CA ALA A 104 -7.38 18.96 -9.07
C ALA A 104 -6.82 18.65 -10.46
N GLY A 105 -7.60 18.82 -11.51
CA GLY A 105 -7.21 18.52 -12.90
C GLY A 105 -6.01 19.32 -13.41
N ARG A 106 -5.76 20.52 -12.87
CA ARG A 106 -4.56 21.31 -13.23
C ARG A 106 -3.26 20.76 -12.64
N LEU A 107 -3.36 19.83 -11.69
CA LEU A 107 -2.25 19.23 -10.94
C LEU A 107 -2.10 17.72 -11.21
N ILE A 108 -3.02 17.12 -11.99
CA ILE A 108 -3.08 15.69 -12.23
C ILE A 108 -2.82 15.46 -13.72
N GLU A 109 -1.81 14.66 -14.02
CA GLU A 109 -1.57 14.16 -15.37
C GLU A 109 -2.59 13.08 -15.71
N GLU A 110 -2.97 13.01 -16.99
CA GLU A 110 -3.90 11.99 -17.44
C GLU A 110 -3.22 10.61 -17.37
N PRO A 111 -3.82 9.61 -16.70
CA PRO A 111 -3.17 8.33 -16.48
C PRO A 111 -2.96 7.58 -17.80
N SER A 112 -1.79 6.96 -17.94
CA SER A 112 -1.52 5.99 -18.99
C SER A 112 -2.20 4.64 -18.69
N VAL A 113 -2.23 3.73 -19.67
CA VAL A 113 -2.69 2.34 -19.44
C VAL A 113 -1.90 1.66 -18.32
N ALA A 114 -0.60 1.95 -18.21
CA ALA A 114 0.24 1.42 -17.14
C ALA A 114 -0.17 1.96 -15.76
N ASP A 115 -0.54 3.25 -15.68
CA ASP A 115 -1.06 3.84 -14.45
C ASP A 115 -2.43 3.24 -14.08
N LEU A 116 -3.31 3.01 -15.07
CA LEU A 116 -4.60 2.36 -14.85
C LEU A 116 -4.44 0.93 -14.32
N ALA A 117 -3.47 0.18 -14.83
CA ALA A 117 -3.12 -1.14 -14.31
C ALA A 117 -2.62 -1.06 -12.85
N ALA A 118 -1.74 -0.11 -12.54
CA ALA A 118 -1.25 0.10 -11.18
C ALA A 118 -2.36 0.55 -10.21
N TYR A 119 -3.31 1.37 -10.67
CA TYR A 119 -4.46 1.79 -9.87
C TYR A 119 -5.42 0.62 -9.62
N LEU A 120 -5.63 -0.24 -10.61
CA LEU A 120 -6.43 -1.45 -10.44
C LEU A 120 -5.82 -2.39 -9.39
N GLU A 121 -4.50 -2.58 -9.40
CA GLU A 121 -3.81 -3.36 -8.37
C GLU A 121 -4.01 -2.75 -6.97
N GLN A 122 -3.86 -1.44 -6.83
CA GLN A 122 -4.11 -0.75 -5.56
C GLN A 122 -5.58 -0.85 -5.12
N ALA A 123 -6.52 -0.71 -6.06
CA ALA A 123 -7.94 -0.84 -5.78
C ALA A 123 -8.29 -2.26 -5.33
N GLN A 124 -7.70 -3.29 -5.95
CA GLN A 124 -7.82 -4.68 -5.55
C GLN A 124 -7.43 -4.85 -4.08
N ASP A 125 -6.26 -4.34 -3.69
CA ASP A 125 -5.77 -4.46 -2.32
C ASP A 125 -6.69 -3.77 -1.31
N ILE A 126 -7.17 -2.56 -1.63
CA ILE A 126 -8.10 -1.80 -0.79
C ILE A 126 -9.42 -2.56 -0.64
N CYS A 127 -9.99 -3.06 -1.73
CA CYS A 127 -11.22 -3.83 -1.70
C CYS A 127 -11.07 -5.13 -0.91
N LEU A 128 -9.95 -5.85 -1.07
CA LEU A 128 -9.66 -7.06 -0.30
C LEU A 128 -9.62 -6.77 1.20
N ASP A 129 -9.09 -5.61 1.61
CA ASP A 129 -9.15 -5.22 3.02
C ASP A 129 -10.58 -5.08 3.48
N TYR A 130 -11.40 -4.29 2.78
CA TYR A 130 -12.81 -4.13 3.15
C TYR A 130 -13.55 -5.47 3.23
N LEU A 131 -13.31 -6.39 2.29
CA LEU A 131 -13.98 -7.68 2.25
C LEU A 131 -13.46 -8.70 3.26
N THR A 132 -12.26 -8.50 3.82
CA THR A 132 -11.67 -9.41 4.80
C THR A 132 -11.72 -8.88 6.23
N ASP A 133 -11.81 -7.57 6.43
CA ASP A 133 -12.00 -6.93 7.74
C ASP A 133 -13.45 -7.10 8.28
N GLU A 134 -14.43 -7.38 7.40
CA GLU A 134 -15.81 -7.74 7.80
C GLU A 134 -15.93 -9.11 8.52
N GLY A 135 -14.83 -9.85 8.69
CA GLY A 135 -14.79 -11.13 9.41
C GLY A 135 -14.35 -11.05 10.88
N GLY A 136 -14.14 -9.85 11.44
CA GLY A 136 -13.58 -9.65 12.77
C GLY A 136 -14.46 -8.81 13.71
N ALA A 137 -15.60 -9.35 14.12
CA ALA A 137 -16.35 -8.87 15.29
C ALA A 137 -16.86 -10.05 16.13
#